data_AF-A0AAW0FKM4-F1
#
_entry.id   AF-A0AAW0FKM4-F1
#
_cell.length_a   1.000
_cell.length_b   1.000
_cell.length_c   1.000
_cell.angle_alpha   90.00
_cell.angle_beta   90.00
_cell.angle_gamma   90.00
#
_symmetry.space_group_name_H-M   'P 1'
#
loop_
_entity.id
_entity.type
_entity.pdbx_description
1 polymer ?
#
loop_
_entity_poly.entity_id
_entity_poly.type
_entity_poly.pdbx_seq_one_letter_code
_entity_poly.pdbx_strand_id
1 'polypeptide(L)'
;MSAATASAASGAGAPRRFVKRPDDKAFKEQIETLKKGIKELDISYQQIYEKINKTTSDPKLLARRKQLQAELKELVGKQGNIKQERLGIQEQIKQVDNVLKRKITELNQQTAKNNFKSVGEIDARINSLDKLVDQGDLKLADERRFIKEMSQLRKLKKDFGSIEKQQESIDKDKAKIAELKTKLNSIQNKEIQSRFEQVSKELDELNQSNSSITSKRDELFSKRNSIKKEKDAKYDAIRKLRSEFDAEFEVFKTKLAEEKKKREEETKQQRILEKQQKRKELASKQLADASIPAFTEEINQIHLLLSYFDPSYVKPAPKKTNGLPVANASSTNNNNIRKVEMPSDAVIIKKEQPSFFEGKGKKKGKKSHSSKSKAFTVDPDVIVTLTDLSIPLPTKAEDVPTTITVLKETLKSLEDKQDEQTKTNIEKAKAKIAQLEKEDEENDDQDDEN
;
A
#
# COMPACT_ATOMS: atom_id res chain seq x y z
N MET A 1 4.70 6.99 -56.52
CA MET A 1 4.87 8.45 -56.61
C MET A 1 4.22 9.03 -55.36
N SER A 2 4.85 9.53 -54.30
CA SER A 2 6.13 10.20 -54.18
C SER A 2 6.63 10.13 -52.73
N ALA A 3 7.87 9.64 -52.58
CA ALA A 3 8.94 10.27 -51.82
C ALA A 3 8.77 10.48 -50.29
N ALA A 4 9.24 9.46 -49.55
CA ALA A 4 9.73 9.63 -48.19
C ALA A 4 11.12 10.31 -48.24
N THR A 5 11.17 11.57 -47.84
CA THR A 5 12.43 12.30 -47.61
C THR A 5 12.92 11.99 -46.20
N ALA A 6 13.82 11.01 -46.10
CA ALA A 6 14.62 10.78 -44.89
C ALA A 6 15.60 11.96 -44.73
N SER A 7 15.32 12.81 -43.74
CA SER A 7 16.24 13.83 -43.26
C SER A 7 17.36 13.15 -42.47
N ALA A 8 18.56 13.13 -43.05
CA ALA A 8 19.80 12.79 -42.35
C ALA A 8 20.20 13.96 -41.45
N ALA A 9 19.92 13.84 -40.15
CA ALA A 9 20.49 14.71 -39.12
C ALA A 9 21.70 14.01 -38.48
N SER A 10 22.85 14.64 -38.66
CA SER A 10 24.15 14.30 -38.09
C SER A 10 24.19 14.46 -36.57
N GLY A 11 25.13 13.75 -35.94
CA GLY A 11 25.22 13.51 -34.51
C GLY A 11 25.21 14.76 -33.61
N ALA A 12 24.16 14.84 -32.79
CA ALA A 12 24.16 15.50 -31.50
C ALA A 12 23.26 14.64 -30.60
N GLY A 13 23.83 14.04 -29.54
CA GLY A 13 23.07 13.19 -28.62
C GLY A 13 21.81 13.91 -28.13
N ALA A 14 20.69 13.19 -28.09
CA ALA A 14 19.39 13.76 -27.73
C ALA A 14 19.46 14.54 -26.40
N PRO A 15 18.75 15.68 -26.28
CA PRO A 15 18.80 16.50 -25.08
C PRO A 15 18.32 15.68 -23.87
N ARG A 16 19.16 15.61 -22.83
CA ARG A 16 18.92 14.85 -21.59
C ARG A 16 17.58 15.27 -20.97
N ARG A 17 16.71 14.31 -20.70
CA ARG A 17 15.43 14.57 -20.04
C ARG A 17 15.65 14.73 -18.54
N PHE A 18 15.70 15.97 -18.05
CA PHE A 18 15.80 16.22 -16.61
C PHE A 18 14.53 15.76 -15.89
N VAL A 19 14.60 14.60 -15.23
CA VAL A 19 13.53 14.12 -14.36
C VAL A 19 13.58 14.94 -13.06
N LYS A 20 12.51 15.67 -12.74
CA LYS A 20 12.41 16.47 -11.49
C LYS A 20 12.12 15.56 -10.30
N ARG A 21 12.86 15.74 -9.19
CA ARG A 21 12.54 15.09 -7.92
C ARG A 21 11.26 15.67 -7.32
N PRO A 22 10.45 14.86 -6.61
CA PRO A 22 9.41 15.36 -5.72
C PRO A 22 9.97 16.36 -4.70
N ASP A 23 9.15 17.32 -4.26
CA ASP A 23 9.58 18.40 -3.36
C ASP A 23 9.58 17.94 -1.88
N ASP A 24 10.74 17.47 -1.42
CA ASP A 24 10.95 17.02 -0.04
C ASP A 24 10.71 18.12 1.01
N LYS A 25 10.92 19.40 0.66
CA LYS A 25 10.83 20.51 1.64
C LYS A 25 9.38 20.84 1.91
N ALA A 26 8.59 21.06 0.87
CA ALA A 26 7.16 21.31 0.99
C ALA A 26 6.44 20.17 1.74
N PHE A 27 6.80 18.91 1.44
CA PHE A 27 6.26 17.74 2.12
C PHE A 27 6.58 17.73 3.63
N LYS A 28 7.82 18.03 4.01
CA LYS A 28 8.23 18.09 5.43
C LYS A 28 7.51 19.22 6.17
N GLU A 29 7.38 20.39 5.57
CA GLU A 29 6.65 21.53 6.14
C GLU A 29 5.17 21.20 6.38
N GLN A 30 4.50 20.54 5.42
CA GLN A 30 3.12 20.08 5.56
C GLN A 30 2.98 19.04 6.69
N ILE A 31 3.90 18.10 6.82
CA ILE A 31 3.89 17.15 7.93
C ILE A 31 4.12 17.85 9.28
N GLU A 32 5.00 18.85 9.34
CA GLU A 32 5.28 19.59 10.56
C GLU A 32 4.08 20.42 11.03
N THR A 33 3.37 21.09 10.12
CA THR A 33 2.13 21.82 10.44
C THR A 33 1.06 20.87 11.00
N LEU A 34 0.84 19.72 10.37
CA LEU A 34 -0.09 18.70 10.86
C LEU A 34 0.34 18.15 12.23
N LYS A 35 1.64 17.89 12.44
CA LYS A 35 2.18 17.45 13.74
C LYS A 35 2.01 18.50 14.84
N LYS A 36 2.23 19.78 14.56
CA LYS A 36 1.99 20.88 15.52
C LYS A 36 0.52 20.92 15.91
N GLY A 37 -0.38 20.83 14.92
CA GLY A 37 -1.81 20.76 15.16
C GLY A 37 -2.27 19.50 15.92
N ILE A 38 -1.55 18.38 15.85
CA ILE A 38 -1.82 17.20 16.69
C ILE A 38 -1.38 17.44 18.13
N LYS A 39 -0.21 18.06 18.36
CA LYS A 39 0.27 18.39 19.71
C LYS A 39 -0.67 19.34 20.45
N GLU A 40 -1.22 20.34 19.76
CA GLU A 40 -2.23 21.24 20.33
C GLU A 40 -3.50 20.48 20.75
N LEU A 41 -3.95 19.54 19.91
CA LEU A 41 -5.07 18.65 20.22
C LEU A 41 -4.76 17.67 21.35
N ASP A 42 -3.50 17.24 21.52
CA ASP A 42 -3.08 16.41 22.66
C ASP A 42 -3.19 17.16 23.98
N ILE A 43 -2.76 18.42 24.02
CA ILE A 43 -2.87 19.26 25.21
C ILE A 43 -4.35 19.48 25.57
N SER A 44 -5.19 19.82 24.59
CA SER A 44 -6.63 20.02 24.84
C SER A 44 -7.32 18.72 25.26
N TYR A 45 -6.92 17.58 24.69
CA TYR A 45 -7.39 16.26 25.10
C TYR A 45 -7.03 15.95 26.55
N GLN A 46 -5.79 16.20 26.96
CA GLN A 46 -5.35 15.99 28.35
C GLN A 46 -6.11 16.88 29.33
N GLN A 47 -6.31 18.17 28.99
CA GLN A 47 -7.10 19.09 29.82
C GLN A 47 -8.55 18.62 29.98
N ILE A 48 -9.18 18.12 28.92
CA ILE A 48 -10.54 17.58 28.99
C ILE A 48 -10.56 16.28 29.80
N TYR A 49 -9.55 15.42 29.63
CA TYR A 49 -9.42 14.19 30.40
C TYR A 49 -9.32 14.47 31.91
N GLU A 50 -8.51 15.45 32.31
CA GLU A 50 -8.44 15.90 33.70
C GLU A 50 -9.77 16.48 34.20
N LYS A 51 -10.46 17.28 33.37
CA LYS A 51 -11.79 17.81 33.70
C LYS A 51 -12.81 16.69 33.90
N ILE A 52 -12.77 15.63 33.10
CA ILE A 52 -13.64 14.45 33.25
C ILE A 52 -13.35 13.75 34.57
N ASN A 53 -12.07 13.55 34.90
CA ASN A 53 -11.67 12.88 36.15
C ASN A 53 -12.02 13.71 37.40
N LYS A 54 -12.05 15.05 37.30
CA LYS A 54 -12.51 15.95 38.35
C LYS A 54 -14.05 16.01 38.45
N THR A 55 -14.75 15.79 37.33
CA THR A 55 -16.22 15.80 37.26
C THR A 55 -16.77 14.41 37.57
N THR A 56 -16.63 14.00 38.83
CA THR A 56 -17.17 12.74 39.36
C THR A 56 -18.25 13.01 40.38
N SER A 57 -19.32 12.22 40.37
CA SER A 57 -20.33 12.24 41.43
C SER A 57 -19.73 11.78 42.76
N ASP A 58 -20.20 12.37 43.86
CA ASP A 58 -19.77 11.99 45.22
C ASP A 58 -20.09 10.50 45.48
N PRO A 59 -19.10 9.67 45.87
CA PRO A 59 -19.31 8.25 46.16
C PRO A 59 -20.37 8.03 47.25
N LYS A 60 -20.52 8.94 48.22
CA LYS A 60 -21.55 8.83 49.27
C LYS A 60 -22.96 8.99 48.70
N LEU A 61 -23.15 9.95 47.79
CA LEU A 61 -24.45 10.15 47.11
C LEU A 61 -24.80 8.96 46.21
N LEU A 62 -23.81 8.38 45.53
CA LEU A 62 -24.00 7.17 44.73
C LEU A 62 -24.37 5.95 45.60
N ALA A 63 -23.73 5.79 46.75
CA ALA A 63 -24.07 4.74 47.70
C ALA A 63 -25.49 4.91 48.27
N ARG A 64 -25.86 6.15 48.66
CA ARG A 64 -27.20 6.47 49.14
C ARG A 64 -28.26 6.22 48.07
N ARG A 65 -28.01 6.61 46.82
CA ARG A 65 -28.89 6.31 45.68
C ARG A 65 -29.09 4.81 45.51
N LYS A 66 -28.03 4.00 45.58
CA LYS A 66 -28.12 2.54 45.49
C LYS A 66 -28.95 1.94 46.62
N GLN A 67 -28.80 2.45 47.85
CA GLN A 67 -29.60 2.04 49.00
C GLN A 67 -31.08 2.36 48.77
N LEU A 68 -31.41 3.60 48.40
CA LEU A 68 -32.80 4.00 48.11
C LEU A 68 -33.41 3.22 46.95
N GLN A 69 -32.63 2.87 45.93
CA GLN A 69 -33.10 1.99 44.84
C GLN A 69 -33.40 0.56 45.32
N ALA A 70 -32.58 0.02 46.22
CA ALA A 70 -32.83 -1.28 46.84
C ALA A 70 -34.09 -1.24 47.72
N GLU A 71 -34.21 -0.22 48.57
CA GLU A 71 -35.40 0.02 49.39
C GLU A 71 -36.66 0.18 48.54
N LEU A 72 -36.60 0.95 47.44
CA LEU A 72 -37.72 1.11 46.51
C LEU A 72 -38.10 -0.23 45.88
N LYS A 73 -37.12 -1.04 45.44
CA LYS A 73 -37.39 -2.37 44.87
C LYS A 73 -38.05 -3.29 45.89
N GLU A 74 -37.62 -3.26 47.15
CA GLU A 74 -38.26 -4.02 48.23
C GLU A 74 -39.68 -3.53 48.50
N LEU A 75 -39.92 -2.22 48.52
CA LEU A 75 -41.25 -1.64 48.71
C LEU A 75 -42.19 -2.01 47.56
N VAL A 76 -41.72 -1.95 46.31
CA VAL A 76 -42.49 -2.41 45.15
C VAL A 76 -42.79 -3.90 45.25
N GLY A 77 -41.85 -4.72 45.70
CA GLY A 77 -42.07 -6.14 45.99
C GLY A 77 -43.16 -6.35 47.05
N LYS A 78 -43.08 -5.64 48.18
CA LYS A 78 -44.09 -5.67 49.26
C LYS A 78 -45.47 -5.22 48.76
N GLN A 79 -45.55 -4.15 47.99
CA GLN A 79 -46.79 -3.68 47.37
C GLN A 79 -47.36 -4.71 46.39
N GLY A 80 -46.50 -5.38 45.62
CA GLY A 80 -46.87 -6.48 44.71
C GLY A 80 -47.49 -7.65 45.47
N ASN A 81 -46.83 -8.11 46.54
CA ASN A 81 -47.33 -9.20 47.38
C ASN A 81 -48.67 -8.85 48.04
N ILE A 82 -48.79 -7.66 48.62
CA ILE A 82 -50.04 -7.17 49.22
C ILE A 82 -51.16 -7.14 48.18
N LYS A 83 -50.86 -6.71 46.94
CA LYS A 83 -51.84 -6.71 45.85
C LYS A 83 -52.25 -8.13 45.46
N GLN A 84 -51.31 -9.08 45.40
CA GLN A 84 -51.60 -10.48 45.14
C GLN A 84 -52.44 -11.13 46.25
N GLU A 85 -52.10 -10.90 47.51
CA GLU A 85 -52.88 -11.37 48.67
C GLU A 85 -54.30 -10.81 48.64
N ARG A 86 -54.45 -9.50 48.36
CA ARG A 86 -55.75 -8.86 48.24
C ARG A 86 -56.58 -9.47 47.10
N LEU A 87 -55.96 -9.72 45.94
CA LEU A 87 -56.63 -10.35 44.80
C LEU A 87 -57.02 -11.80 45.12
N GLY A 88 -56.14 -12.57 45.77
CA GLY A 88 -56.41 -13.94 46.19
C GLY A 88 -57.57 -14.03 47.18
N ILE A 89 -57.62 -13.16 48.19
CA ILE A 89 -58.76 -13.08 49.13
C ILE A 89 -60.04 -12.67 48.41
N GLN A 90 -59.98 -11.69 47.49
CA GLN A 90 -61.15 -11.30 46.69
C GLN A 90 -61.65 -12.43 45.80
N GLU A 91 -60.75 -13.24 45.23
CA GLU A 91 -61.12 -14.40 44.44
C GLU A 91 -61.75 -15.50 45.31
N GLN A 92 -61.20 -15.78 46.49
CA GLN A 92 -61.79 -16.70 47.47
C GLN A 92 -63.19 -16.24 47.91
N ILE A 93 -63.38 -14.94 48.18
CA ILE A 93 -64.70 -14.37 48.50
C ILE A 93 -65.66 -14.62 47.33
N LYS A 94 -65.26 -14.33 46.10
CA LYS A 94 -66.10 -14.56 44.90
C LYS A 94 -66.46 -16.04 44.73
N GLN A 95 -65.52 -16.95 44.94
CA GLN A 95 -65.75 -18.39 44.85
C GLN A 95 -66.76 -18.86 45.90
N VAL A 96 -66.59 -18.47 47.17
CA VAL A 96 -67.52 -18.81 48.25
C VAL A 96 -68.88 -18.15 48.05
N ASP A 97 -68.94 -16.88 47.61
CA ASP A 97 -70.18 -16.19 47.27
C ASP A 97 -70.95 -16.91 46.14
N ASN A 98 -70.26 -17.39 45.11
CA ASN A 98 -70.89 -18.13 44.01
C ASN A 98 -71.46 -19.48 44.48
N VAL A 99 -70.73 -20.20 45.35
CA VAL A 99 -71.21 -21.45 45.96
C VAL A 99 -72.40 -21.18 46.87
N LEU A 100 -72.33 -20.15 47.70
CA LEU A 100 -73.39 -19.73 48.60
C LEU A 100 -74.65 -19.34 47.84
N LYS A 101 -74.54 -18.57 46.75
CA LYS A 101 -75.68 -18.23 45.88
C LYS A 101 -76.34 -19.48 45.30
N ARG A 102 -75.55 -20.45 44.81
CA ARG A 102 -76.08 -21.73 44.29
C ARG A 102 -76.83 -22.51 45.37
N LYS A 103 -76.24 -22.66 46.56
CA LYS A 103 -76.88 -23.35 47.70
C LYS A 103 -78.17 -22.66 48.13
N ILE A 104 -78.19 -21.32 48.19
CA ILE A 104 -79.40 -20.55 48.52
C ILE A 104 -80.47 -20.76 47.45
N THR A 105 -80.12 -20.70 46.15
CA THR A 105 -81.10 -20.95 45.09
C THR A 105 -81.66 -22.37 45.13
N GLU A 106 -80.82 -23.36 45.42
CA GLU A 106 -81.24 -24.76 45.55
C GLU A 106 -82.15 -24.95 46.77
N LEU A 107 -81.78 -24.39 47.93
CA LEU A 107 -82.58 -24.42 49.15
C LEU A 107 -83.94 -23.74 48.91
N ASN A 108 -83.96 -22.58 48.26
CA ASN A 108 -85.19 -21.87 47.91
C ASN A 108 -86.07 -22.69 46.95
N GLN A 109 -85.50 -23.41 45.98
CA GLN A 109 -86.25 -24.29 45.08
C GLN A 109 -86.79 -25.54 45.81
N GLN A 110 -86.04 -26.11 46.74
CA GLN A 110 -86.46 -27.28 47.53
C GLN A 110 -87.55 -26.91 48.55
N THR A 111 -87.43 -25.74 49.17
CA THR A 111 -88.43 -25.21 50.10
C THR A 111 -89.69 -24.70 49.38
N ALA A 112 -89.59 -24.07 48.21
CA ALA A 112 -90.75 -23.62 47.45
C ALA A 112 -91.65 -24.76 46.94
N LYS A 113 -91.10 -25.97 46.79
CA LYS A 113 -91.88 -27.16 46.40
C LYS A 113 -92.72 -27.74 47.56
N ASN A 114 -92.41 -27.36 48.80
CA ASN A 114 -92.98 -27.96 50.00
C ASN A 114 -93.72 -26.90 50.83
N ASN A 115 -94.94 -27.20 51.27
CA ASN A 115 -95.76 -26.25 52.04
C ASN A 115 -95.37 -26.14 53.53
N PHE A 116 -94.39 -26.92 53.98
CA PHE A 116 -93.94 -26.97 55.38
C PHE A 116 -92.60 -26.25 55.54
N LYS A 117 -92.38 -25.58 56.67
CA LYS A 117 -91.17 -24.76 56.90
C LYS A 117 -90.12 -25.47 57.74
N SER A 118 -90.51 -26.46 58.54
CA SER A 118 -89.61 -27.19 59.45
C SER A 118 -89.98 -28.67 59.55
N VAL A 119 -88.99 -29.50 59.87
CA VAL A 119 -89.17 -30.92 60.25
C VAL A 119 -90.19 -31.05 61.39
N GLY A 120 -90.20 -30.11 62.34
CA GLY A 120 -91.13 -30.13 63.47
C GLY A 120 -92.61 -29.94 63.07
N GLU A 121 -92.87 -29.14 62.03
CA GLU A 121 -94.23 -28.97 61.49
C GLU A 121 -94.72 -30.23 60.76
N ILE A 122 -93.81 -30.91 60.06
CA ILE A 122 -94.09 -32.18 59.38
C ILE A 122 -94.41 -33.27 60.41
N ASP A 123 -93.65 -33.34 61.51
CA ASP A 123 -93.88 -34.28 62.60
C ASP A 123 -95.20 -34.02 63.33
N ALA A 124 -95.54 -32.75 63.58
CA ALA A 124 -96.83 -32.39 64.17
C ALA A 124 -98.00 -32.84 63.27
N ARG A 125 -97.88 -32.68 61.94
CA ARG A 125 -98.89 -33.13 60.98
C ARG A 125 -98.98 -34.65 60.89
N ILE A 126 -97.85 -35.37 60.85
CA ILE A 126 -97.81 -36.83 60.91
C ILE A 126 -98.53 -37.33 62.16
N ASN A 127 -98.20 -36.79 63.33
CA ASN A 127 -98.82 -37.16 64.60
C ASN A 127 -100.33 -36.86 64.62
N SER A 128 -100.78 -35.78 63.99
CA SER A 128 -102.21 -35.48 63.87
C SER A 128 -102.95 -36.48 62.98
N LEU A 129 -102.32 -36.93 61.89
CA LEU A 129 -102.88 -37.93 60.98
C LEU A 129 -102.83 -39.33 61.59
N ASP A 130 -101.76 -39.69 62.31
CA ASP A 130 -101.64 -40.95 63.07
C ASP A 130 -102.79 -41.05 64.09
N LYS A 131 -103.01 -40.00 64.90
CA LYS A 131 -104.13 -39.96 65.87
C LYS A 131 -105.51 -40.10 65.23
N LEU A 132 -105.72 -39.49 64.06
CA LEU A 132 -107.00 -39.58 63.35
C LEU A 132 -107.25 -40.99 62.81
N VAL A 133 -106.21 -41.66 62.31
CA VAL A 133 -106.29 -43.06 61.84
C VAL A 133 -106.49 -44.02 63.02
N ASP A 134 -105.80 -43.80 64.14
CA ASP A 134 -105.92 -44.62 65.36
C ASP A 134 -107.32 -44.55 66.00
N GLN A 135 -108.06 -43.45 65.80
CA GLN A 135 -109.43 -43.28 66.31
C GLN A 135 -110.46 -44.17 65.61
N GLY A 136 -110.17 -44.70 64.40
CA GLY A 136 -111.00 -45.73 63.74
C GLY A 136 -112.38 -45.30 63.23
N ASP A 137 -112.74 -44.01 63.32
CA ASP A 137 -114.05 -43.47 62.92
C ASP A 137 -114.12 -43.07 61.43
N LEU A 138 -113.10 -43.38 60.64
CA LEU A 138 -112.94 -42.92 59.26
C LEU A 138 -113.42 -43.96 58.26
N LYS A 139 -113.88 -43.49 57.09
CA LYS A 139 -114.16 -44.38 55.96
C LYS A 139 -112.83 -44.96 55.46
N LEU A 140 -112.83 -46.23 55.05
CA LEU A 140 -111.64 -46.93 54.52
C LEU A 140 -110.93 -46.15 53.37
N ALA A 141 -111.66 -45.34 52.61
CA ALA A 141 -111.09 -44.46 51.58
C ALA A 141 -110.26 -43.31 52.18
N ASP A 142 -110.72 -42.71 53.27
CA ASP A 142 -110.06 -41.60 53.96
C ASP A 142 -108.87 -42.09 54.78
N GLU A 143 -108.96 -43.26 55.43
CA GLU A 143 -107.81 -43.91 56.09
C GLU A 143 -106.69 -44.20 55.10
N ARG A 144 -107.02 -44.80 53.95
CA ARG A 144 -106.04 -45.04 52.87
C ARG A 144 -105.41 -43.74 52.37
N ARG A 145 -106.19 -42.65 52.29
CA ARG A 145 -105.69 -41.32 51.90
C ARG A 145 -104.76 -40.74 52.97
N PHE A 146 -105.10 -40.81 54.25
CA PHE A 146 -104.25 -40.32 55.33
C PHE A 146 -102.97 -41.13 55.50
N ILE A 147 -103.02 -42.46 55.35
CA ILE A 147 -101.83 -43.32 55.34
C ILE A 147 -100.92 -42.95 54.15
N LYS A 148 -101.50 -42.65 52.98
CA LYS A 148 -100.75 -42.17 51.82
C LYS A 148 -100.12 -40.79 52.06
N GLU A 149 -100.86 -39.85 52.64
CA GLU A 149 -100.37 -38.51 53.03
C GLU A 149 -99.24 -38.62 54.07
N MET A 150 -99.40 -39.48 55.08
CA MET A 150 -98.40 -39.73 56.12
C MET A 150 -97.13 -40.36 55.55
N SER A 151 -97.25 -41.32 54.61
CA SER A 151 -96.10 -41.87 53.90
C SER A 151 -95.37 -40.79 53.08
N GLN A 152 -96.11 -39.88 52.43
CA GLN A 152 -95.55 -38.74 51.72
C GLN A 152 -94.85 -37.76 52.68
N LEU A 153 -95.44 -37.46 53.84
CA LEU A 153 -94.87 -36.60 54.87
C LEU A 153 -93.61 -37.22 55.50
N ARG A 154 -93.58 -38.53 55.75
CA ARG A 154 -92.38 -39.23 56.24
C ARG A 154 -91.24 -39.22 55.22
N LYS A 155 -91.54 -39.26 53.92
CA LYS A 155 -90.55 -39.06 52.84
C LYS A 155 -90.05 -37.61 52.82
N LEU A 156 -90.96 -36.64 52.87
CA LEU A 156 -90.62 -35.22 52.96
C LEU A 156 -89.75 -34.92 54.20
N LYS A 157 -90.04 -35.52 55.36
CA LYS A 157 -89.21 -35.38 56.57
C LYS A 157 -87.74 -35.72 56.31
N LYS A 158 -87.48 -36.80 55.57
CA LYS A 158 -86.13 -37.21 55.19
C LYS A 158 -85.47 -36.17 54.28
N ASP A 159 -86.22 -35.59 53.34
CA ASP A 159 -85.73 -34.54 52.45
C ASP A 159 -85.42 -33.25 53.22
N PHE A 160 -86.22 -32.86 54.23
CA PHE A 160 -85.94 -31.71 55.09
C PHE A 160 -84.68 -31.87 55.97
N GLY A 161 -84.35 -33.10 56.39
CA GLY A 161 -83.07 -33.37 57.06
C GLY A 161 -81.85 -33.10 56.16
N SER A 162 -82.01 -33.11 54.84
CA SER A 162 -80.97 -32.68 53.90
C SER A 162 -80.92 -31.15 53.76
N ILE A 163 -82.08 -30.47 53.86
CA ILE A 163 -82.20 -29.01 53.86
C ILE A 163 -81.52 -28.39 55.09
N GLU A 164 -81.66 -28.97 56.28
CA GLU A 164 -80.97 -28.50 57.50
C GLU A 164 -79.45 -28.55 57.34
N LYS A 165 -78.92 -29.65 56.77
CA LYS A 165 -77.48 -29.76 56.45
C LYS A 165 -77.04 -28.74 55.42
N GLN A 166 -77.87 -28.43 54.41
CA GLN A 166 -77.60 -27.37 53.45
C GLN A 166 -77.60 -25.98 54.12
N GLN A 167 -78.51 -25.72 55.06
CA GLN A 167 -78.59 -24.48 55.82
C GLN A 167 -77.36 -24.27 56.71
N GLU A 168 -76.92 -25.30 57.45
CA GLU A 168 -75.66 -25.25 58.21
C GLU A 168 -74.45 -24.98 57.30
N SER A 169 -74.45 -25.53 56.09
CA SER A 169 -73.40 -25.28 55.10
C SER A 169 -73.40 -23.83 54.61
N ILE A 170 -74.57 -23.24 54.39
CA ILE A 170 -74.74 -21.83 54.01
C ILE A 170 -74.24 -20.92 55.12
N ASP A 171 -74.59 -21.18 56.38
CA ASP A 171 -74.18 -20.34 57.49
C ASP A 171 -72.67 -20.42 57.77
N LYS A 172 -72.06 -21.60 57.57
CA LYS A 172 -70.59 -21.77 57.54
C LYS A 172 -69.96 -20.93 56.42
N ASP A 173 -70.54 -20.92 55.22
CA ASP A 173 -70.00 -20.15 54.09
C ASP A 173 -70.17 -18.63 54.30
N LYS A 174 -71.28 -18.18 54.90
CA LYS A 174 -71.46 -16.77 55.34
C LYS A 174 -70.40 -16.35 56.34
N ALA A 175 -70.14 -17.19 57.35
CA ALA A 175 -69.11 -16.93 58.35
C ALA A 175 -67.71 -16.80 57.70
N LYS A 176 -67.37 -17.72 56.78
CA LYS A 176 -66.12 -17.64 56.01
C LYS A 176 -66.00 -16.35 55.19
N ILE A 177 -67.08 -15.90 54.54
CA ILE A 177 -67.07 -14.63 53.79
C ILE A 177 -66.83 -13.45 54.74
N ALA A 178 -67.45 -13.44 55.92
CA ALA A 178 -67.23 -12.41 56.92
C ALA A 178 -65.76 -12.38 57.39
N GLU A 179 -65.18 -13.55 57.68
CA GLU A 179 -63.75 -13.68 58.03
C GLU A 179 -62.81 -13.24 56.90
N LEU A 180 -63.11 -13.57 55.64
CA LEU A 180 -62.30 -13.14 54.50
C LEU A 180 -62.40 -11.62 54.28
N LYS A 181 -63.58 -11.02 54.52
CA LYS A 181 -63.77 -9.56 54.46
C LYS A 181 -63.02 -8.83 55.57
N THR A 182 -62.98 -9.37 56.80
CA THR A 182 -62.18 -8.78 57.88
C THR A 182 -60.68 -8.87 57.57
N LYS A 183 -60.19 -10.00 57.05
CA LYS A 183 -58.82 -10.16 56.55
C LYS A 183 -58.50 -9.18 55.42
N LEU A 184 -59.44 -8.91 54.52
CA LEU A 184 -59.26 -7.93 53.44
C LEU A 184 -59.07 -6.50 53.99
N ASN A 185 -59.82 -6.14 55.03
CA ASN A 185 -59.77 -4.81 55.65
C ASN A 185 -58.52 -4.58 56.51
N SER A 186 -57.91 -5.65 57.04
CA SER A 186 -56.67 -5.56 57.82
C SER A 186 -55.42 -5.40 56.97
N ILE A 187 -55.48 -5.71 55.67
CA ILE A 187 -54.40 -5.48 54.70
C ILE A 187 -54.39 -3.98 54.33
N GLN A 188 -53.98 -3.13 55.27
CA GLN A 188 -53.79 -1.70 55.03
C GLN A 188 -52.35 -1.40 54.64
N ASN A 189 -52.17 -0.72 53.50
CA ASN A 189 -50.86 -0.48 52.88
C ASN A 189 -50.37 0.97 53.05
N LYS A 190 -50.96 1.75 53.96
CA LYS A 190 -50.72 3.20 54.07
C LYS A 190 -49.27 3.54 54.42
N GLU A 191 -48.64 2.77 55.32
CA GLU A 191 -47.25 2.99 55.73
C GLU A 191 -46.26 2.70 54.60
N ILE A 192 -46.45 1.59 53.88
CA ILE A 192 -45.61 1.22 52.73
C ILE A 192 -45.80 2.22 51.60
N GLN A 193 -47.03 2.71 51.37
CA GLN A 193 -47.31 3.77 50.39
C GLN A 193 -46.61 5.08 50.76
N SER A 194 -46.68 5.50 52.04
CA SER A 194 -45.99 6.69 52.52
C SER A 194 -44.47 6.58 52.40
N ARG A 195 -43.88 5.43 52.77
CA ARG A 195 -42.45 5.17 52.58
C ARG A 195 -42.06 5.14 51.11
N PHE A 196 -42.88 4.57 50.24
CA PHE A 196 -42.64 4.58 48.80
C PHE A 196 -42.60 6.01 48.25
N GLU A 197 -43.55 6.86 48.63
CA GLU A 197 -43.58 8.26 48.21
C GLU A 197 -42.37 9.05 48.74
N GLN A 198 -41.95 8.81 49.99
CA GLN A 198 -40.75 9.45 50.56
C GLN A 198 -39.48 9.02 49.83
N VAL A 199 -39.26 7.71 49.67
CA VAL A 199 -38.08 7.16 48.99
C VAL A 199 -38.05 7.59 47.52
N SER A 200 -39.20 7.66 46.85
CA SER A 200 -39.28 8.15 45.46
C SER A 200 -38.87 9.62 45.38
N LYS A 201 -39.36 10.47 46.29
CA LYS A 201 -38.99 11.90 46.34
C LYS A 201 -37.49 12.09 46.60
N GLU A 202 -36.93 11.39 47.61
CA GLU A 202 -35.49 11.43 47.88
C GLU A 202 -34.66 10.99 46.65
N LEU A 203 -35.12 9.96 45.94
CA LEU A 203 -34.46 9.48 44.74
C LEU A 203 -34.53 10.51 43.60
N ASP A 204 -35.67 11.17 43.41
CA ASP A 204 -35.87 12.20 42.39
C ASP A 204 -34.98 13.43 42.64
N GLU A 205 -34.87 13.88 43.90
CA GLU A 205 -33.97 14.97 44.29
C GLU A 205 -32.48 14.59 44.07
N LEU A 206 -32.10 13.36 44.42
CA LEU A 206 -30.75 12.84 44.14
C LEU A 206 -30.48 12.71 42.64
N ASN A 207 -31.49 12.38 41.84
CA ASN A 207 -31.35 12.30 40.39
C ASN A 207 -31.21 13.69 39.77
N GLN A 208 -32.01 14.67 40.22
CA GLN A 208 -31.93 16.05 39.76
C GLN A 208 -30.57 16.68 40.07
N SER A 209 -30.06 16.52 41.29
CA SER A 209 -28.72 17.02 41.67
C SER A 209 -27.61 16.40 40.82
N ASN A 210 -27.68 15.09 40.54
CA ASN A 210 -26.72 14.39 39.69
C ASN A 210 -26.91 14.67 38.18
N SER A 211 -28.09 15.10 37.74
CA SER A 211 -28.35 15.36 36.32
C SER A 211 -27.42 16.41 35.75
N SER A 212 -27.17 17.50 36.49
CA SER A 212 -26.26 18.58 36.10
C SER A 212 -24.81 18.11 35.93
N ILE A 213 -24.33 17.23 36.81
CA ILE A 213 -22.99 16.64 36.75
C ILE A 213 -22.90 15.69 35.56
N THR A 214 -23.95 14.89 35.33
CA THR A 214 -24.04 13.95 34.21
C THR A 214 -24.02 14.69 32.88
N SER A 215 -24.84 15.74 32.70
CA SER A 215 -24.84 16.56 31.48
C SER A 215 -23.48 17.21 31.22
N LYS A 216 -22.83 17.79 32.25
CA LYS A 216 -21.46 18.34 32.12
C LYS A 216 -20.47 17.27 31.69
N ARG A 217 -20.57 16.07 32.24
CA ARG A 217 -19.71 14.93 31.90
C ARG A 217 -19.94 14.45 30.47
N ASP A 218 -21.19 14.39 30.01
CA ASP A 218 -21.55 14.02 28.64
C ASP A 218 -21.04 15.03 27.61
N GLU A 219 -21.12 16.33 27.92
CA GLU A 219 -20.50 17.38 27.11
C GLU A 219 -18.97 17.22 27.02
N LEU A 220 -18.31 16.95 28.14
CA LEU A 220 -16.86 16.72 28.17
C LEU A 220 -16.46 15.47 27.37
N PHE A 221 -17.24 14.39 27.45
CA PHE A 221 -17.03 13.21 26.62
C PHE A 221 -17.25 13.48 25.14
N SER A 222 -18.27 14.28 24.80
CA SER A 222 -18.52 14.68 23.41
C SER A 222 -17.35 15.48 22.86
N LYS A 223 -16.81 16.44 23.63
CA LYS A 223 -15.60 17.20 23.29
C LYS A 223 -14.35 16.32 23.19
N ARG A 224 -14.18 15.35 24.09
CA ARG A 224 -13.08 14.37 24.01
C ARG A 224 -13.16 13.56 22.72
N ASN A 225 -14.37 13.10 22.36
CA ASN A 225 -14.60 12.31 21.17
C ASN A 225 -14.39 13.13 19.89
N SER A 226 -14.79 14.41 19.85
CA SER A 226 -14.53 15.29 18.72
C SER A 226 -13.03 15.50 18.51
N ILE A 227 -12.28 15.82 19.57
CA ILE A 227 -10.82 15.98 19.50
C ILE A 227 -10.14 14.69 19.03
N LYS A 228 -10.60 13.52 19.50
CA LYS A 228 -10.06 12.25 19.02
C LYS A 228 -10.28 12.08 17.51
N LYS A 229 -11.49 12.36 17.01
CA LYS A 229 -11.79 12.31 15.57
C LYS A 229 -10.93 13.28 14.76
N GLU A 230 -10.72 14.50 15.26
CA GLU A 230 -9.86 15.49 14.61
C GLU A 230 -8.39 15.05 14.57
N LYS A 231 -7.89 14.44 15.65
CA LYS A 231 -6.56 13.84 15.67
C LYS A 231 -6.43 12.71 14.67
N ASP A 232 -7.40 11.78 14.65
CA ASP A 232 -7.42 10.65 13.72
C ASP A 232 -7.41 11.15 12.26
N ALA A 233 -8.21 12.18 11.96
CA ALA A 233 -8.21 12.82 10.64
C ALA A 233 -6.85 13.45 10.27
N LYS A 234 -6.17 14.13 11.20
CA LYS A 234 -4.81 14.66 10.96
C LYS A 234 -3.78 13.54 10.76
N TYR A 235 -3.87 12.45 11.52
CA TYR A 235 -3.01 11.28 11.32
C TYR A 235 -3.24 10.61 9.97
N ASP A 236 -4.51 10.48 9.56
CA ASP A 236 -4.87 9.95 8.24
C ASP A 236 -4.37 10.86 7.12
N ALA A 237 -4.44 12.19 7.27
CA ALA A 237 -3.85 13.14 6.34
C ALA A 237 -2.32 12.98 6.23
N ILE A 238 -1.61 12.78 7.35
CA ILE A 238 -0.17 12.48 7.32
C ILE A 238 0.12 11.16 6.59
N ARG A 239 -0.69 10.12 6.82
CA ARG A 239 -0.52 8.82 6.14
C ARG A 239 -0.77 8.95 4.63
N LYS A 240 -1.79 9.70 4.22
CA LYS A 240 -2.08 9.99 2.81
C LYS A 240 -0.95 10.76 2.14
N LEU A 241 -0.50 11.87 2.73
CA LEU A 241 0.62 12.65 2.20
C LEU A 241 1.89 11.79 2.04
N ARG A 242 2.20 10.92 3.01
CA ARG A 242 3.34 9.99 2.90
C ARG A 242 3.15 9.03 1.73
N SER A 243 1.98 8.42 1.61
CA SER A 243 1.68 7.49 0.53
C SER A 243 1.74 8.16 -0.85
N GLU A 244 1.25 9.39 -0.98
CA GLU A 244 1.29 10.19 -2.21
C GLU A 244 2.74 10.53 -2.58
N PHE A 245 3.53 11.01 -1.62
CA PHE A 245 4.95 11.30 -1.81
C PHE A 245 5.76 10.05 -2.19
N ASP A 246 5.52 8.92 -1.52
CA ASP A 246 6.20 7.65 -1.82
C ASP A 246 5.83 7.18 -3.25
N ALA A 247 4.57 7.31 -3.66
CA ALA A 247 4.13 6.98 -5.02
C ALA A 247 4.78 7.88 -6.08
N GLU A 248 4.84 9.20 -5.84
CA GLU A 248 5.54 10.15 -6.70
C GLU A 248 7.04 9.85 -6.78
N PHE A 249 7.63 9.43 -5.67
CA PHE A 249 9.05 9.06 -5.59
C PHE A 249 9.35 7.75 -6.32
N GLU A 250 8.47 6.76 -6.26
CA GLU A 250 8.60 5.54 -7.06
C GLU A 250 8.50 5.84 -8.56
N VAL A 251 7.55 6.68 -8.99
CA VAL A 251 7.47 7.15 -10.39
C VAL A 251 8.72 7.92 -10.82
N PHE A 252 9.32 8.69 -9.91
CA PHE A 252 10.58 9.36 -10.16
C PHE A 252 11.74 8.36 -10.34
N LYS A 253 11.83 7.34 -9.47
CA LYS A 253 12.86 6.29 -9.56
C LYS A 253 12.74 5.49 -10.86
N THR A 254 11.53 5.10 -11.26
CA THR A 254 11.33 4.33 -12.50
C THR A 254 11.75 5.15 -13.71
N LYS A 255 11.37 6.43 -13.79
CA LYS A 255 11.82 7.34 -14.86
C LYS A 255 13.34 7.50 -14.90
N LEU A 256 14.01 7.59 -13.74
CA LEU A 256 15.47 7.62 -13.68
C LEU A 256 16.11 6.30 -14.15
N ALA A 257 15.54 5.16 -13.78
CA ALA A 257 16.02 3.86 -14.21
C ALA A 257 15.85 3.69 -15.73
N GLU A 258 14.71 4.10 -16.29
CA GLU A 258 14.47 4.12 -17.74
C GLU A 258 15.45 5.04 -18.48
N GLU A 259 15.73 6.23 -17.94
CA GLU A 259 16.70 7.15 -18.54
C GLU A 259 18.13 6.58 -18.50
N LYS A 260 18.50 5.91 -17.41
CA LYS A 260 19.80 5.22 -17.30
C LYS A 260 19.90 4.07 -18.31
N LYS A 261 18.87 3.22 -18.41
CA LYS A 261 18.84 2.12 -19.37
C LYS A 261 18.97 2.62 -20.81
N LYS A 262 18.20 3.64 -21.19
CA LYS A 262 18.31 4.27 -22.52
C LYS A 262 19.71 4.80 -22.79
N ARG A 263 20.34 5.42 -21.80
CA ARG A 263 21.71 5.92 -21.92
C ARG A 263 22.72 4.78 -22.09
N GLU A 264 22.58 3.71 -21.31
CA GLU A 264 23.43 2.53 -21.42
C GLU A 264 23.27 1.89 -22.80
N GLU A 265 22.03 1.71 -23.29
CA GLU A 265 21.73 1.22 -24.64
C GLU A 265 22.33 2.12 -25.73
N GLU A 266 22.16 3.44 -25.66
CA GLU A 266 22.76 4.39 -26.60
C GLU A 266 24.29 4.31 -26.60
N THR A 267 24.92 4.23 -25.43
CA THR A 267 26.39 4.11 -25.34
C THR A 267 26.89 2.76 -25.84
N LYS A 268 26.15 1.67 -25.60
CA LYS A 268 26.46 0.34 -26.15
C LYS A 268 26.35 0.37 -27.68
N GLN A 269 25.27 0.92 -28.23
CA GLN A 269 25.11 1.07 -29.68
C GLN A 269 26.21 1.94 -30.30
N GLN A 270 26.58 3.06 -29.67
CA GLN A 270 27.69 3.90 -30.14
C GLN A 270 29.02 3.14 -30.13
N ARG A 271 29.30 2.35 -29.08
CA ARG A 271 30.50 1.51 -29.01
C ARG A 271 30.51 0.43 -30.09
N ILE A 272 29.38 -0.24 -30.34
CA ILE A 272 29.25 -1.24 -31.41
C ILE A 272 29.51 -0.58 -32.77
N LEU A 273 28.89 0.58 -33.04
CA LEU A 273 29.12 1.32 -34.29
C LEU A 273 30.56 1.80 -34.44
N GLU A 274 31.18 2.31 -33.37
CA GLU A 274 32.59 2.73 -33.38
C GLU A 274 33.54 1.54 -33.60
N LYS A 275 33.30 0.40 -32.93
CA LYS A 275 34.02 -0.85 -33.17
C LYS A 275 33.90 -1.27 -34.64
N GLN A 276 32.68 -1.30 -35.20
CA GLN A 276 32.45 -1.63 -36.61
C GLN A 276 33.14 -0.66 -37.58
N GLN A 277 33.14 0.65 -37.27
CA GLN A 277 33.85 1.65 -38.08
C GLN A 277 35.36 1.46 -38.04
N LYS A 278 35.94 1.21 -36.85
CA LYS A 278 37.36 0.91 -36.70
C LYS A 278 37.77 -0.38 -37.41
N ARG A 279 36.93 -1.43 -37.35
CA ARG A 279 37.13 -2.67 -38.11
C ARG A 279 37.22 -2.40 -39.61
N LYS A 280 36.24 -1.66 -40.17
CA LYS A 280 36.24 -1.26 -41.58
C LYS A 280 37.45 -0.40 -41.94
N GLU A 281 37.85 0.52 -41.07
CA GLU A 281 39.02 1.38 -41.29
C GLU A 281 40.30 0.55 -41.33
N LEU A 282 40.52 -0.34 -40.36
CA LEU A 282 41.68 -1.24 -40.31
C LEU A 282 41.74 -2.17 -41.52
N ALA A 283 40.62 -2.78 -41.90
CA ALA A 283 40.53 -3.62 -43.11
C ALA A 283 40.88 -2.79 -44.36
N SER A 284 40.36 -1.57 -44.49
CA SER A 284 40.66 -0.69 -45.62
C SER A 284 42.13 -0.24 -45.66
N LYS A 285 42.73 0.02 -44.51
CA LYS A 285 44.16 0.34 -44.38
C LYS A 285 45.04 -0.84 -44.81
N GLN A 286 44.74 -2.04 -44.32
CA GLN A 286 45.48 -3.25 -44.72
C GLN A 286 45.39 -3.53 -46.23
N LEU A 287 44.23 -3.28 -46.85
CA LEU A 287 44.09 -3.36 -48.32
C LEU A 287 44.87 -2.26 -49.03
N ALA A 288 44.85 -1.03 -48.51
CA ALA A 288 45.58 0.09 -49.11
C ALA A 288 47.09 -0.15 -49.04
N ASP A 289 47.61 -0.56 -47.89
CA ASP A 289 49.02 -0.87 -47.68
C ASP A 289 49.49 -2.03 -48.58
N ALA A 290 48.67 -3.09 -48.70
CA ALA A 290 48.96 -4.20 -49.59
C ALA A 290 48.85 -3.84 -51.09
N SER A 291 48.07 -2.81 -51.42
CA SER A 291 47.94 -2.30 -52.79
C SER A 291 49.10 -1.39 -53.20
N ILE A 292 49.99 -1.00 -52.28
CA ILE A 292 51.23 -0.29 -52.62
C ILE A 292 52.12 -1.24 -53.43
N PRO A 293 52.68 -0.82 -54.58
CA PRO A 293 53.52 -1.70 -55.35
C PRO A 293 54.72 -2.25 -54.54
N ALA A 294 55.01 -3.53 -54.69
CA ALA A 294 56.07 -4.23 -53.97
C ALA A 294 57.44 -3.66 -54.38
N PHE A 295 58.40 -3.70 -53.47
CA PHE A 295 59.75 -3.15 -53.67
C PHE A 295 59.79 -1.65 -54.00
N THR A 296 58.71 -0.88 -53.76
CA THR A 296 58.68 0.57 -54.05
C THR A 296 59.70 1.36 -53.26
N GLU A 297 59.90 1.05 -51.98
CA GLU A 297 60.94 1.69 -51.16
C GLU A 297 62.33 1.37 -51.68
N GLU A 298 62.60 0.10 -51.98
CA GLU A 298 63.88 -0.37 -52.54
C GLU A 298 64.16 0.25 -53.92
N ILE A 299 63.17 0.30 -54.81
CA ILE A 299 63.29 0.96 -56.12
C ILE A 299 63.55 2.46 -55.94
N ASN A 300 62.87 3.12 -55.01
CA ASN A 300 63.12 4.54 -54.71
C ASN A 300 64.52 4.78 -54.12
N GLN A 301 65.01 3.89 -53.26
CA GLN A 301 66.36 3.93 -52.72
C GLN A 301 67.39 3.71 -53.82
N ILE A 302 67.19 2.73 -54.72
CA ILE A 302 68.07 2.52 -55.88
C ILE A 302 68.07 3.75 -56.79
N HIS A 303 66.93 4.41 -57.02
CA HIS A 303 66.89 5.67 -57.76
C HIS A 303 67.66 6.80 -57.07
N LEU A 304 67.59 6.89 -55.73
CA LEU A 304 68.34 7.87 -54.95
C LEU A 304 69.85 7.59 -55.01
N LEU A 305 70.24 6.33 -54.91
CA LEU A 305 71.63 5.86 -55.04
C LEU A 305 72.18 6.09 -56.44
N LEU A 306 71.40 5.80 -57.48
CA LEU A 306 71.77 6.10 -58.87
C LEU A 306 71.92 7.61 -59.10
N SER A 307 71.06 8.44 -58.50
CA SER A 307 71.22 9.90 -58.55
C SER A 307 72.46 10.40 -57.79
N TYR A 308 72.90 9.68 -56.74
CA TYR A 308 74.08 10.03 -55.97
C TYR A 308 75.38 9.62 -56.68
N PHE A 309 75.42 8.43 -57.28
CA PHE A 309 76.60 7.90 -57.97
C PHE A 309 76.71 8.33 -59.45
N ASP A 310 75.59 8.65 -60.09
CA ASP A 310 75.53 9.10 -61.49
C ASP A 310 74.79 10.46 -61.58
N PRO A 311 75.52 11.59 -61.60
CA PRO A 311 74.89 12.91 -61.73
C PRO A 311 74.22 13.14 -63.10
N SER A 312 74.41 12.24 -64.07
CA SER A 312 73.69 12.24 -65.36
C SER A 312 72.40 11.42 -65.31
N TYR A 313 72.12 10.71 -64.21
CA TYR A 313 70.92 9.91 -64.05
C TYR A 313 69.71 10.78 -63.72
N VAL A 314 68.74 10.81 -64.64
CA VAL A 314 67.43 11.44 -64.40
C VAL A 314 66.48 10.37 -63.93
N LYS A 315 65.95 10.51 -62.70
CA LYS A 315 64.91 9.62 -62.17
C LYS A 315 63.76 9.54 -63.19
N PRO A 316 63.42 8.35 -63.71
CA PRO A 316 62.30 8.22 -64.63
C PRO A 316 61.01 8.68 -63.91
N ALA A 317 60.17 9.45 -64.61
CA ALA A 317 58.86 9.83 -64.09
C ALA A 317 58.10 8.55 -63.69
N PRO A 318 57.39 8.56 -62.54
CA PRO A 318 56.70 7.36 -62.08
C PRO A 318 55.80 6.84 -63.20
N LYS A 319 55.99 5.59 -63.61
CA LYS A 319 55.08 4.88 -64.52
C LYS A 319 53.69 5.01 -63.88
N LYS A 320 52.75 5.66 -64.58
CA LYS A 320 51.35 5.75 -64.12
C LYS A 320 50.77 4.35 -64.13
N THR A 321 50.92 3.63 -63.04
CA THR A 321 50.16 2.42 -62.76
C THR A 321 48.73 2.86 -62.47
N ASN A 322 47.78 2.36 -63.26
CA ASN A 322 46.34 2.60 -63.07
C ASN A 322 45.85 1.90 -61.79
N GLY A 323 46.17 2.47 -60.64
CA GLY A 323 45.68 2.09 -59.33
C GLY A 323 45.48 3.36 -58.52
N LEU A 324 44.21 3.67 -58.26
CA LEU A 324 43.59 4.71 -57.42
C LEU A 324 44.39 6.01 -57.13
N PRO A 325 43.75 7.18 -57.27
CA PRO A 325 44.42 8.45 -57.03
C PRO A 325 44.91 8.52 -55.58
N VAL A 326 46.23 8.61 -55.40
CA VAL A 326 46.82 9.18 -54.20
C VAL A 326 46.26 10.60 -54.12
N ALA A 327 45.30 10.80 -53.23
CA ALA A 327 44.79 12.11 -52.91
C ALA A 327 45.98 12.93 -52.40
N ASN A 328 46.49 13.82 -53.26
CA ASN A 328 47.29 14.95 -52.80
C ASN A 328 46.46 15.64 -51.72
N ALA A 329 46.86 15.45 -50.46
CA ALA A 329 46.45 16.29 -49.36
C ALA A 329 47.06 17.69 -49.58
N SER A 330 46.48 18.42 -50.54
CA SER A 330 46.55 19.86 -50.56
C SER A 330 45.70 20.33 -49.39
N SER A 331 46.36 20.62 -48.27
CA SER A 331 45.80 21.41 -47.18
C SER A 331 45.31 22.74 -47.74
N THR A 332 44.05 22.78 -48.13
CA THR A 332 43.32 24.03 -48.29
C THR A 332 43.03 24.54 -46.88
N ASN A 333 43.91 25.42 -46.40
CA ASN A 333 43.67 26.26 -45.24
C ASN A 333 42.48 27.19 -45.52
N ASN A 334 41.26 26.67 -45.41
CA ASN A 334 40.05 27.48 -45.32
C ASN A 334 39.84 27.87 -43.86
N ASN A 335 40.62 28.87 -43.43
CA ASN A 335 40.34 29.63 -42.21
C ASN A 335 39.07 30.47 -42.42
N ASN A 336 37.90 29.84 -42.34
CA ASN A 336 36.64 30.55 -42.13
C ASN A 336 36.23 30.43 -40.66
N ILE A 337 37.08 31.01 -39.81
CA ILE A 337 36.78 31.25 -38.40
C ILE A 337 35.70 32.33 -38.37
N ARG A 338 34.47 31.96 -37.98
CA ARG A 338 33.48 32.95 -37.51
C ARG A 338 34.15 33.77 -36.42
N LYS A 339 34.27 35.08 -36.63
CA LYS A 339 34.57 36.03 -35.55
C LYS A 339 33.47 35.87 -34.49
N VAL A 340 33.80 35.26 -33.37
CA VAL A 340 33.00 35.34 -32.16
C VAL A 340 33.50 36.58 -31.43
N GLU A 341 32.73 37.67 -31.49
CA GLU A 341 33.02 38.85 -30.68
C GLU A 341 32.78 38.51 -29.21
N MET A 342 33.84 38.58 -28.41
CA MET A 342 33.77 38.45 -26.96
C MET A 342 33.28 39.78 -26.38
N PRO A 343 32.21 39.82 -25.57
CA PRO A 343 31.78 41.04 -24.89
C PRO A 343 32.84 41.48 -23.87
N SER A 344 33.01 42.79 -23.71
CA SER A 344 34.13 43.46 -23.05
C SER A 344 34.31 43.22 -21.54
N ASP A 345 33.50 42.36 -20.91
CA ASP A 345 33.50 42.12 -19.46
C ASP A 345 33.79 40.66 -19.03
N ALA A 346 34.41 39.85 -19.90
CA ALA A 346 34.81 38.49 -19.54
C ALA A 346 36.23 38.44 -18.94
N VAL A 347 36.33 38.30 -17.60
CA VAL A 347 37.61 38.04 -16.91
C VAL A 347 38.06 36.59 -17.15
N ILE A 348 39.15 36.44 -17.90
CA ILE A 348 39.79 35.14 -18.15
C ILE A 348 40.65 34.76 -16.94
N ILE A 349 40.21 33.78 -16.16
CA ILE A 349 41.03 33.18 -15.10
C ILE A 349 41.95 32.15 -15.75
N LYS A 350 43.19 32.54 -16.06
CA LYS A 350 44.27 31.61 -16.43
C LYS A 350 44.71 30.86 -15.17
N LYS A 351 44.40 29.56 -15.08
CA LYS A 351 45.05 28.66 -14.13
C LYS A 351 46.41 28.26 -14.71
N GLU A 352 47.48 28.77 -14.12
CA GLU A 352 48.84 28.31 -14.41
C GLU A 352 49.00 26.86 -13.92
N GLN A 353 49.32 25.97 -14.85
CA GLN A 353 49.85 24.64 -14.55
C GLN A 353 51.38 24.78 -14.51
N PRO A 354 52.07 24.42 -13.41
CA PRO A 354 53.53 24.48 -13.38
C PRO A 354 54.11 23.44 -14.34
N SER A 355 55.00 23.90 -15.22
CA SER A 355 55.74 23.07 -16.18
C SER A 355 56.73 22.18 -15.44
N PHE A 356 56.48 20.87 -15.41
CA PHE A 356 57.20 19.86 -14.63
C PHE A 356 58.52 19.36 -15.27
N PHE A 357 59.11 20.08 -16.24
CA PHE A 357 60.37 19.59 -16.84
C PHE A 357 61.23 20.72 -17.44
N GLU A 358 62.19 21.22 -16.65
CA GLU A 358 63.29 22.08 -17.13
C GLU A 358 64.51 21.22 -17.52
N GLY A 359 64.65 20.96 -18.82
CA GLY A 359 65.84 20.33 -19.39
C GLY A 359 67.03 21.29 -19.45
N LYS A 360 68.06 20.99 -18.67
CA LYS A 360 69.36 21.69 -18.61
C LYS A 360 70.14 21.63 -19.94
N GLY A 361 70.68 22.79 -20.34
CA GLY A 361 72.13 22.91 -20.57
C GLY A 361 72.68 22.58 -21.96
N LYS A 362 72.65 23.57 -22.85
CA LYS A 362 73.40 23.64 -24.12
C LYS A 362 74.89 23.88 -23.83
N LYS A 363 75.81 22.98 -24.25
CA LYS A 363 77.26 23.28 -24.30
C LYS A 363 77.76 23.24 -25.75
N LYS A 364 78.10 24.44 -26.22
CA LYS A 364 78.55 24.80 -27.57
C LYS A 364 80.06 24.51 -27.67
N GLY A 365 80.45 23.53 -28.48
CA GLY A 365 81.85 23.28 -28.85
C GLY A 365 82.12 23.80 -30.27
N LYS A 366 83.04 24.75 -30.39
CA LYS A 366 83.49 25.37 -31.65
C LYS A 366 84.95 24.98 -31.88
N LYS A 367 85.26 24.22 -32.93
CA LYS A 367 86.58 24.12 -33.62
C LYS A 367 86.27 23.71 -35.08
N SER A 368 86.34 24.57 -36.10
CA SER A 368 87.50 25.20 -36.79
C SER A 368 88.44 24.20 -37.50
N HIS A 369 88.38 24.27 -38.85
CA HIS A 369 89.37 23.91 -39.89
C HIS A 369 89.79 22.43 -39.98
N SER A 370 89.93 21.80 -41.15
CA SER A 370 90.62 22.28 -42.35
C SER A 370 90.34 21.33 -43.52
N SER A 371 90.33 21.90 -44.72
CA SER A 371 90.36 21.21 -46.00
C SER A 371 91.77 20.65 -46.28
N LYS A 372 91.92 19.33 -46.39
CA LYS A 372 92.97 18.69 -47.21
C LYS A 372 92.58 17.25 -47.62
N SER A 373 92.95 16.92 -48.86
CA SER A 373 92.95 15.62 -49.56
C SER A 373 91.64 14.84 -49.66
N LYS A 374 91.13 14.69 -50.89
CA LYS A 374 90.01 13.82 -51.28
C LYS A 374 90.32 12.36 -50.90
N ALA A 375 89.83 11.92 -49.75
CA ALA A 375 89.54 10.51 -49.49
C ALA A 375 88.07 10.27 -49.87
N PHE A 376 87.81 9.24 -50.66
CA PHE A 376 86.45 8.87 -51.08
C PHE A 376 85.60 8.61 -49.83
N THR A 377 84.67 9.52 -49.53
CA THR A 377 83.79 9.45 -48.36
C THR A 377 82.36 9.34 -48.89
N VAL A 378 81.73 8.20 -48.64
CA VAL A 378 80.32 7.95 -48.94
C VAL A 378 79.51 8.32 -47.71
N ASP A 379 78.38 8.99 -47.89
CA ASP A 379 77.52 9.39 -46.77
C ASP A 379 76.99 8.16 -46.01
N PRO A 380 76.90 8.20 -44.66
CA PRO A 380 76.46 7.05 -43.85
C PRO A 380 75.12 6.45 -44.28
N ASP A 381 74.16 7.28 -44.71
CA ASP A 381 72.84 6.84 -45.16
C ASP A 381 72.91 6.08 -46.51
N VAL A 382 73.85 6.46 -47.38
CA VAL A 382 74.14 5.77 -48.65
C VAL A 382 74.79 4.42 -48.39
N ILE A 383 75.61 4.31 -47.34
CA ILE A 383 76.21 3.05 -46.90
C ILE A 383 75.13 2.09 -46.38
N VAL A 384 74.22 2.57 -45.53
CA VAL A 384 73.11 1.75 -44.97
C VAL A 384 72.20 1.23 -46.09
N THR A 385 71.80 2.09 -47.02
CA THR A 385 70.93 1.69 -48.14
C THR A 385 71.62 0.72 -49.12
N LEU A 386 72.92 0.86 -49.35
CA LEU A 386 73.68 -0.13 -50.15
C LEU A 386 73.83 -1.47 -49.42
N THR A 387 74.02 -1.47 -48.10
CA THR A 387 74.06 -2.70 -47.30
C THR A 387 72.70 -3.39 -47.24
N ASP A 388 71.61 -2.63 -47.12
CA ASP A 388 70.24 -3.16 -47.11
C ASP A 388 69.91 -3.82 -48.46
N LEU A 389 70.36 -3.23 -49.57
CA LEU A 389 70.22 -3.78 -50.93
C LEU A 389 71.27 -4.87 -51.26
N SER A 390 72.15 -5.22 -50.31
CA SER A 390 73.23 -6.22 -50.47
C SER A 390 74.16 -5.95 -51.66
N ILE A 391 74.43 -4.68 -51.96
CA ILE A 391 75.32 -4.25 -53.05
C ILE A 391 76.71 -3.96 -52.46
N PRO A 392 77.81 -4.40 -53.10
CA PRO A 392 79.16 -4.19 -52.58
C PRO A 392 79.48 -2.70 -52.47
N LEU A 393 80.00 -2.31 -51.30
CA LEU A 393 80.39 -0.93 -51.01
C LEU A 393 81.56 -0.50 -51.91
N PRO A 394 81.47 0.62 -52.62
CA PRO A 394 82.61 1.14 -53.36
C PRO A 394 83.64 1.65 -52.34
N THR A 395 84.76 0.93 -52.19
CA THR A 395 85.84 1.36 -51.29
C THR A 395 86.82 2.31 -51.98
N LYS A 396 86.77 2.35 -53.32
CA LYS A 396 87.59 3.23 -54.17
C LYS A 396 86.73 3.89 -55.26
N ALA A 397 87.20 5.02 -55.78
CA ALA A 397 86.53 5.75 -56.86
C ALA A 397 86.40 4.94 -58.17
N GLU A 398 87.25 3.93 -58.36
CA GLU A 398 87.22 3.01 -59.52
C GLU A 398 86.08 1.98 -59.46
N ASP A 399 85.53 1.73 -58.27
CA ASP A 399 84.48 0.73 -58.06
C ASP A 399 83.08 1.29 -58.34
N VAL A 400 82.93 2.63 -58.35
CA VAL A 400 81.68 3.35 -58.62
C VAL A 400 80.97 2.89 -59.92
N PRO A 401 81.62 2.78 -61.09
CA PRO A 401 80.95 2.29 -62.31
C PRO A 401 80.42 0.85 -62.17
N THR A 402 81.12 -0.02 -61.45
CA THR A 402 80.65 -1.40 -61.21
C THR A 402 79.45 -1.44 -60.28
N THR A 403 79.40 -0.54 -59.29
CA THR A 403 78.21 -0.39 -58.42
C THR A 403 77.02 0.17 -59.19
N ILE A 404 77.23 1.07 -60.17
CA ILE A 404 76.16 1.60 -61.04
C ILE A 404 75.57 0.51 -61.96
N THR A 405 76.39 -0.39 -62.50
CA THR A 405 75.88 -1.51 -63.33
C THR A 405 75.07 -2.49 -62.48
N VAL A 406 75.57 -2.83 -61.29
CA VAL A 406 74.85 -3.70 -60.35
C VAL A 406 73.54 -3.04 -59.89
N LEU A 407 73.54 -1.74 -59.58
CA LEU A 407 72.32 -0.98 -59.24
C LEU A 407 71.28 -0.96 -60.38
N LYS A 408 71.71 -0.90 -61.64
CA LYS A 408 70.81 -0.95 -62.81
C LYS A 408 70.25 -2.35 -63.06
N GLU A 409 71.03 -3.40 -62.79
CA GLU A 409 70.58 -4.80 -62.88
C GLU A 409 69.61 -5.15 -61.76
N THR A 410 69.89 -4.74 -60.52
CA THR A 410 69.00 -4.94 -59.38
C THR A 410 67.68 -4.19 -59.58
N LEU A 411 67.70 -2.96 -60.09
CA LEU A 411 66.51 -2.20 -60.46
C LEU A 411 65.60 -2.98 -61.42
N LYS A 412 66.14 -3.51 -62.54
CA LYS A 412 65.35 -4.28 -63.50
C LYS A 412 64.77 -5.55 -62.88
N SER A 413 65.57 -6.26 -62.09
CA SER A 413 65.13 -7.49 -61.42
C SER A 413 64.00 -7.24 -60.40
N LEU A 414 63.99 -6.07 -59.76
CA LEU A 414 62.96 -5.67 -58.82
C LEU A 414 61.70 -5.16 -59.53
N GLU A 415 61.85 -4.43 -60.65
CA GLU A 415 60.72 -4.04 -61.50
C GLU A 415 59.99 -5.26 -62.09
N ASP A 416 60.71 -6.28 -62.55
CA ASP A 416 60.11 -7.50 -63.13
C ASP A 416 59.35 -8.33 -62.08
N LYS A 417 59.86 -8.36 -60.83
CA LYS A 417 59.23 -9.09 -59.71
C LYS A 417 58.12 -8.31 -59.01
N GLN A 418 58.00 -7.01 -59.28
CA GLN A 418 57.07 -6.11 -58.61
C GLN A 418 55.61 -6.54 -58.81
N ASP A 419 55.20 -6.87 -60.03
CA ASP A 419 53.79 -7.19 -60.35
C ASP A 419 53.34 -8.55 -59.78
N GLU A 420 54.25 -9.52 -59.67
CA GLU A 420 53.95 -10.83 -59.08
C GLU A 420 53.89 -10.72 -57.55
N GLN A 421 54.84 -9.99 -56.95
CA GLN A 421 54.90 -9.83 -55.51
C GLN A 421 53.76 -8.95 -54.98
N THR A 422 53.28 -7.97 -55.75
CA THR A 422 52.09 -7.18 -55.39
C THR A 422 50.82 -8.00 -55.35
N LYS A 423 50.59 -8.84 -56.37
CA LYS A 423 49.41 -9.72 -56.41
C LYS A 423 49.40 -10.69 -55.23
N THR A 424 50.54 -11.31 -54.93
CA THR A 424 50.65 -12.21 -53.78
C THR A 424 50.50 -11.48 -52.44
N ASN A 425 50.97 -10.23 -52.32
CA ASN A 425 50.76 -9.40 -51.13
C ASN A 425 49.29 -9.00 -50.95
N ILE A 426 48.59 -8.63 -52.04
CA ILE A 426 47.15 -8.30 -52.02
C ILE A 426 46.32 -9.53 -51.63
N GLU A 427 46.63 -10.71 -52.17
CA GLU A 427 45.95 -11.96 -51.82
C GLU A 427 46.19 -12.36 -50.36
N LYS A 428 47.43 -12.24 -49.87
CA LYS A 428 47.76 -12.46 -48.46
C LYS A 428 47.05 -11.46 -47.54
N ALA A 429 46.95 -10.20 -47.93
CA ALA A 429 46.23 -9.19 -47.15
C ALA A 429 44.73 -9.44 -47.12
N LYS A 430 44.12 -9.80 -48.26
CA LYS A 430 42.71 -10.22 -48.30
C LYS A 430 42.43 -11.47 -47.45
N ALA A 431 43.33 -12.45 -47.50
CA ALA A 431 43.22 -13.65 -46.67
C ALA A 431 43.35 -13.34 -45.18
N LYS A 432 44.28 -12.45 -44.79
CA LYS A 432 44.43 -12.00 -43.41
C LYS A 432 43.23 -11.20 -42.91
N ILE A 433 42.66 -10.33 -43.75
CA ILE A 433 41.42 -9.60 -43.41
C ILE A 433 40.27 -10.58 -43.20
N ALA A 434 40.10 -11.56 -44.08
CA ALA A 434 39.06 -12.58 -43.92
C ALA A 434 39.26 -13.49 -42.69
N GLN A 435 40.51 -13.67 -42.23
CA GLN A 435 40.81 -14.37 -40.97
C GLN A 435 40.49 -13.49 -39.76
N LEU A 436 40.93 -12.23 -39.76
CA LEU A 436 40.64 -11.27 -38.70
C LEU A 436 39.13 -11.00 -38.57
N GLU A 437 38.40 -10.93 -39.69
CA GLU A 437 36.94 -10.77 -39.66
C GLU A 437 36.24 -11.94 -38.98
N LYS A 438 36.72 -13.18 -39.17
CA LYS A 438 36.18 -14.39 -38.54
C LYS A 438 36.55 -14.52 -37.07
N GLU A 439 37.82 -14.29 -36.72
CA GLU A 439 38.28 -14.32 -35.33
C GLU A 439 37.57 -13.23 -34.49
N ASP A 440 37.32 -12.05 -35.07
CA ASP A 440 36.59 -10.98 -34.40
C ASP A 440 35.07 -11.24 -34.32
N GLU A 441 34.47 -11.93 -35.30
CA GLU A 441 33.06 -12.39 -35.23
C GLU A 441 32.88 -13.41 -34.09
N GLU A 442 33.81 -14.37 -33.94
CA GLU A 442 33.80 -15.33 -32.84
C GLU A 442 34.00 -14.67 -31.46
N ASN A 443 34.78 -13.57 -31.39
CA ASN A 443 34.98 -12.81 -30.15
C ASN A 443 33.80 -11.89 -29.81
N ASP A 444 33.17 -11.25 -30.80
CA ASP A 444 31.97 -10.42 -30.59
C ASP A 444 30.78 -11.30 -30.09
N ASP A 445 30.66 -12.56 -30.56
CA ASP A 445 29.63 -13.51 -30.08
C ASP A 445 29.87 -13.99 -28.63
N GLN A 446 31.12 -14.10 -28.18
CA GLN A 446 31.47 -14.49 -26.79
C GLN A 446 31.29 -13.36 -25.77
N ASP A 447 31.43 -12.11 -26.21
CA ASP A 447 31.22 -10.92 -25.38
C ASP A 447 29.71 -10.60 -25.19
N ASP A 448 28.84 -11.08 -26.08
CA ASP A 448 27.39 -10.91 -26.01
C ASP A 448 26.68 -12.06 -25.21
N GLU A 449 27.33 -13.22 -25.02
CA GLU A 449 26.81 -14.36 -24.24
C GLU A 449 27.16 -14.35 -22.74
N ASN A 450 28.08 -13.49 -22.28
CA ASN A 450 28.44 -13.29 -20.86
C ASN A 450 27.91 -11.96 -20.30
#